data_AF-A0A9D2W2N7-F1
#
_entry.id   AF-A0A9D2W2N7-F1
#
_cell.length_a   1.000
_cell.length_b   1.000
_cell.length_c   1.000
_cell.angle_alpha   90.00
_cell.angle_beta   90.00
_cell.angle_gamma   90.00
#
_symmetry.space_group_name_H-M   'P 1'
#
loop_
_entity.id
_entity.type
_entity.pdbx_description
1 polymer ?
#
loop_
_entity_poly.entity_id
_entity_poly.type
_entity_poly.pdbx_seq_one_letter_code
_entity_poly.pdbx_strand_id
1 'polypeptide(L)' 'MKKNPVSYAFALLMVIFYMALAVMLIFSPIFDMTFSLTLRILAGIVFFLYALLRAYRILKK' A
#
# COMPACT_ATOMS: atom_id res chain seq x y z
N MET A 1 -22.54 -12.49 6.72
CA MET A 1 -22.32 -11.13 6.18
C MET A 1 -22.42 -11.20 4.65
N LYS A 2 -23.43 -10.57 4.04
CA LYS A 2 -23.64 -10.59 2.58
C LYS A 2 -22.42 -9.94 1.91
N LYS A 3 -21.73 -10.63 0.98
CA LYS A 3 -20.55 -10.12 0.28
C LYS A 3 -20.97 -8.88 -0.53
N ASN A 4 -20.75 -7.68 0.00
CA ASN A 4 -21.02 -6.44 -0.72
C ASN A 4 -19.90 -6.23 -1.76
N PRO A 5 -20.20 -6.24 -3.06
CA PRO A 5 -19.19 -6.09 -4.12
C PRO A 5 -18.43 -4.76 -3.99
N VAL A 6 -19.11 -3.72 -3.50
CA VAL A 6 -18.52 -2.41 -3.18
C VAL A 6 -17.38 -2.54 -2.16
N SER A 7 -17.56 -3.35 -1.11
CA SER A 7 -16.53 -3.53 -0.08
C SER A 7 -15.27 -4.20 -0.64
N TYR A 8 -15.41 -5.12 -1.60
CA TYR A 8 -14.29 -5.73 -2.30
C TYR A 8 -13.57 -4.73 -3.19
N ALA A 9 -14.30 -3.93 -3.97
CA ALA A 9 -13.72 -2.89 -4.82
C ALA A 9 -12.91 -1.88 -4.01
N PHE A 10 -13.44 -1.40 -2.88
CA PHE A 10 -12.70 -0.52 -1.97
C PHE A 10 -11.48 -1.20 -1.36
N ALA A 11 -11.58 -2.48 -0.99
CA ALA A 11 -10.45 -3.21 -0.45
C ALA A 11 -9.33 -3.39 -1.49
N LEU A 12 -9.67 -3.64 -2.75
CA LEU A 12 -8.72 -3.72 -3.86
C LEU A 12 -8.07 -2.37 -4.16
N LEU A 13 -8.89 -1.30 -4.23
CA LEU A 13 -8.41 0.07 -4.42
C LEU A 13 -7.41 0.45 -3.32
N MET A 14 -7.70 0.07 -2.08
CA MET A 14 -6.81 0.29 -0.94
C MET A 14 -5.43 -0.38 -1.16
N VAL A 15 -5.39 -1.62 -1.67
CA VAL A 15 -4.13 -2.32 -1.97
C VAL A 15 -3.35 -1.59 -3.06
N ILE A 16 -4.02 -1.21 -4.15
CA ILE A 16 -3.39 -0.49 -5.27
C ILE A 16 -2.81 0.83 -4.78
N PHE A 17 -3.57 1.58 -3.99
CA PHE A 17 -3.15 2.86 -3.43
C PHE A 17 -1.91 2.73 -2.54
N TYR A 18 -1.88 1.76 -1.62
CA TYR A 18 -0.71 1.56 -0.76
C TYR A 18 0.52 1.07 -1.52
N MET A 19 0.35 0.24 -2.56
CA MET A 19 1.47 -0.12 -3.43
C MET A 19 2.00 1.08 -4.21
N ALA A 20 1.12 1.89 -4.80
CA ALA A 20 1.52 3.11 -5.50
C ALA A 20 2.24 4.07 -4.56
N LEU A 21 1.74 4.24 -3.34
CA LEU A 21 2.38 5.07 -2.32
C LEU A 21 3.76 4.53 -1.92
N ALA A 22 3.90 3.22 -1.73
CA ALA A 22 5.20 2.60 -1.44
C ALA A 22 6.22 2.85 -2.56
N VAL A 23 5.81 2.70 -3.82
CA VAL A 23 6.65 2.97 -4.99
C VAL A 23 7.01 4.45 -5.08
N MET A 24 6.04 5.36 -4.93
CA MET A 24 6.33 6.80 -4.91
C MET A 24 7.27 7.17 -3.77
N LEU A 25 7.09 6.61 -2.58
CA LEU A 25 7.94 6.93 -1.44
C LEU A 25 9.41 6.53 -1.68
N ILE A 26 9.65 5.37 -2.29
CA ILE A 26 11.01 4.84 -2.52
C ILE A 26 11.66 5.47 -3.75
N PHE A 27 10.92 5.63 -4.85
CA PHE A 27 11.50 5.95 -6.16
C PHE A 27 11.21 7.37 -6.65
N SER A 28 10.26 8.09 -6.04
CA SER A 28 9.93 9.46 -6.48
C SER A 28 10.78 10.50 -5.77
N PRO A 29 11.33 11.50 -6.49
CA PRO A 29 12.08 12.59 -5.89
C PRO A 29 11.22 13.54 -5.03
N ILE A 30 9.88 13.38 -5.06
CA ILE A 30 8.92 14.20 -4.31
C ILE A 30 9.25 14.22 -2.80
N PHE A 31 9.83 13.14 -2.27
CA PHE A 31 10.10 12.99 -0.84
C PHE A 31 11.57 13.22 -0.46
N ASP A 32 12.45 13.52 -1.42
CA ASP A 32 13.90 13.68 -1.19
C ASP A 32 14.22 14.85 -0.26
N MET A 33 13.44 15.93 -0.34
CA MET A 33 13.67 17.14 0.46
C MET A 33 13.14 17.03 1.91
N THR A 34 12.26 16.07 2.18
CA THR A 34 11.54 15.97 3.46
C THR A 34 12.02 14.78 4.30
N PHE A 35 12.38 13.66 3.66
CA PHE A 35 12.72 12.43 4.35
C PHE A 35 14.03 11.83 3.84
N SER A 36 14.85 11.32 4.75
CA SER A 36 16.07 10.60 4.36
C SER A 36 15.73 9.32 3.59
N LEU A 37 16.64 8.90 2.71
CA LEU A 37 16.48 7.70 1.88
C LEU A 37 16.17 6.46 2.73
N THR A 38 16.88 6.28 3.84
CA THR A 38 16.66 5.16 4.76
C THR A 38 15.23 5.11 5.29
N LEU A 39 14.69 6.26 5.70
CA LEU A 39 13.36 6.36 6.29
C LEU A 39 12.27 6.07 5.25
N ARG A 40 12.48 6.50 4.01
CA ARG A 40 11.60 6.22 2.87
C ARG A 40 11.60 4.76 2.47
N ILE A 41 12.77 4.11 2.45
CA ILE A 41 12.87 2.67 2.20
C ILE A 41 12.11 1.89 3.28
N LEU A 42 12.34 2.21 4.56
CA LEU A 42 11.65 1.53 5.67
C LEU A 42 10.12 1.71 5.59
N ALA A 43 9.66 2.95 5.44
CA ALA A 43 8.23 3.23 5.33
C ALA A 43 7.60 2.61 4.07
N GLY A 44 8.31 2.60 2.95
CA GLY A 44 7.88 1.95 1.72
C GLY A 44 7.73 0.44 1.88
N ILE A 45 8.69 -0.22 2.53
CA ILE A 45 8.60 -1.66 2.88
C ILE A 45 7.38 -1.92 3.77
N VAL A 46 7.13 -1.07 4.78
CA VAL A 46 5.96 -1.21 5.65
C VAL A 46 4.65 -1.10 4.87
N PHE A 47 4.51 -0.09 3.99
CA PHE A 47 3.32 0.04 3.14
C PHE A 47 3.16 -1.13 2.17
N PHE A 48 4.26 -1.62 1.60
CA PHE A 48 4.25 -2.78 0.72
C PHE A 48 3.79 -4.05 1.43
N LEU A 49 4.37 -4.36 2.60
CA LEU A 49 3.98 -5.51 3.41
C LEU A 49 2.52 -5.41 3.86
N TYR A 50 2.07 -4.21 4.25
CA TYR A 50 0.67 -3.99 4.61
C TYR A 50 -0.27 -4.24 3.43
N ALA A 51 0.05 -3.74 2.23
CA ALA A 51 -0.72 -3.97 1.02
C ALA A 51 -0.82 -5.47 0.70
N LEU A 52 0.29 -6.20 0.85
CA LEU A 52 0.36 -7.65 0.60
C LEU A 52 -0.49 -8.45 1.60
N LEU A 53 -0.38 -8.13 2.89
CA LEU A 53 -1.23 -8.72 3.93
C LEU A 53 -2.72 -8.39 3.73
N ARG A 54 -3.02 -7.19 3.23
CA ARG A 54 -4.40 -6.80 2.91
C ARG A 54 -4.94 -7.59 1.72
N ALA A 55 -4.17 -7.73 0.65
CA ALA A 55 -4.51 -8.55 -0.50
C ALA A 55 -4.75 -10.02 -0.10
N TYR A 56 -3.88 -10.60 0.72
CA TYR A 56 -4.06 -11.95 1.26
C TYR A 56 -5.38 -12.11 2.03
N ARG A 57 -5.74 -11.13 2.88
CA ARG A 57 -7.02 -11.15 3.61
C ARG A 57 -8.24 -11.02 2.70
N ILE A 58 -8.12 -10.35 1.55
CA ILE A 58 -9.19 -10.23 0.54
C ILE A 58 -9.38 -11.58 -0.17
N LEU A 59 -8.28 -12.28 -0.48
CA LEU A 59 -8.31 -13.57 -1.16
C LEU A 59 -8.75 -14.73 -0.25
N LYS A 60 -8.42 -14.66 1.04
CA LYS A 60 -8.78 -15.69 2.04
C LYS A 60 -10.24 -15.59 2.53
N LYS A 61 -10.90 -14.45 2.32
CA LYS A 61 -12.32 -14.23 2.65
C LYS A 61 -13.26 -14.69 1.53
#